data_AF-A0A2D5BW64-F1
#
_entry.id   AF-A0A2D5BW64-F1
#
_cell.length_a   1.000
_cell.length_b   1.000
_cell.length_c   1.000
_cell.angle_alpha   90.00
_cell.angle_beta   90.00
_cell.angle_gamma   90.00
#
_symmetry.space_group_name_H-M   'P 1'
#
loop_
_entity.id
_entity.type
_entity.pdbx_description
1 polymer ?
#
loop_
_entity_poly.entity_id
_entity_poly.type
_entity_poly.pdbx_seq_one_letter_code
_entity_poly.pdbx_strand_id
1 'polypeptide(L)'
;MPYPQHLVLDPNLGIIHPTTDDHQKIHQQLAILWNLDAFRSLGCPLLVYAARKPERLARIMTASTCLHARADYIRTHTPEMIWRLHLKNG
;
A
#
# COMPACT_ATOMS: atom_id res chain seq x y z
N MET A 1 -6.38 2.49 -25.25
CA MET A 1 -6.30 3.96 -25.11
C MET A 1 -5.01 4.28 -24.36
N PRO A 2 -4.18 5.22 -24.79
CA PRO A 2 -3.03 5.63 -24.01
C PRO A 2 -3.56 6.42 -22.82
N TYR A 3 -3.52 5.84 -21.63
CA TYR A 3 -3.83 6.56 -20.39
C TYR A 3 -2.87 7.76 -20.26
N PRO A 4 -3.27 8.86 -19.59
CA PRO A 4 -2.42 10.02 -19.45
C PRO A 4 -1.12 9.60 -18.77
N GLN A 5 0.03 9.85 -19.42
CA GLN A 5 1.37 9.46 -18.93
C GLN A 5 1.76 10.07 -17.57
N HIS A 6 0.86 10.88 -16.99
CA HIS A 6 1.05 11.61 -15.74
C HIS A 6 0.03 11.23 -14.65
N LEU A 7 -0.77 10.18 -14.87
CA LEU A 7 -1.75 9.71 -13.90
C LEU A 7 -1.21 8.52 -13.10
N VAL A 8 -1.22 8.64 -11.78
CA VAL A 8 -0.93 7.55 -10.82
C VAL A 8 -2.18 7.32 -9.98
N LEU A 9 -2.56 6.06 -9.78
CA LEU A 9 -3.71 5.71 -8.97
C LEU A 9 -3.28 5.37 -7.53
N ASP A 10 -3.97 5.97 -6.56
CA ASP A 10 -3.84 5.65 -5.14
C ASP A 10 -5.18 5.12 -4.64
N PRO A 11 -5.29 3.85 -4.23
CA PRO A 11 -6.51 3.30 -3.65
C PRO A 11 -6.76 3.79 -2.21
N ASN A 12 -5.89 4.67 -1.71
CA ASN A 12 -6.04 5.46 -0.50
C ASN A 12 -6.11 4.64 0.79
N LEU A 13 -5.14 3.72 0.96
CA LEU A 13 -5.01 2.86 2.15
C LEU A 13 -4.95 3.64 3.47
N GLY A 14 -4.63 4.93 3.45
CA GLY A 14 -4.50 5.79 4.63
C GLY A 14 -5.80 6.45 5.11
N ILE A 15 -6.85 6.50 4.29
CA ILE A 15 -8.09 7.21 4.61
C ILE A 15 -9.23 6.20 4.58
N ILE A 16 -9.55 5.69 5.75
CA ILE A 16 -10.75 4.89 5.97
C ILE A 16 -11.72 5.71 6.79
N HIS A 17 -13.01 5.59 6.47
CA HIS A 17 -14.08 6.37 7.07
C HIS A 17 -13.95 6.43 8.61
N PRO A 18 -14.18 7.61 9.23
CA PRO A 18 -13.94 7.79 10.67
C PRO A 18 -14.80 6.90 11.57
N THR A 19 -15.91 6.36 11.05
CA THR A 19 -16.78 5.42 11.79
C THR A 19 -16.29 3.98 11.76
N THR A 20 -15.22 3.67 11.02
CA THR A 20 -14.64 2.33 10.97
C THR A 20 -13.68 2.14 12.15
N ASP A 21 -13.87 1.09 12.94
CA ASP A 21 -12.94 0.75 14.02
C ASP A 21 -11.57 0.30 13.46
N ASP A 22 -10.57 0.21 14.34
CA ASP A 22 -9.19 -0.09 13.92
C ASP A 22 -9.00 -1.50 13.36
N HIS A 23 -9.81 -2.47 13.80
CA HIS A 23 -9.77 -3.83 13.28
C HIS A 23 -10.30 -3.85 11.85
N GLN A 24 -11.49 -3.29 11.62
CA GLN A 24 -12.11 -3.24 10.31
C GLN A 24 -11.31 -2.37 9.34
N LYS A 25 -10.62 -1.33 9.82
CA LYS A 25 -9.65 -0.57 9.02
C LYS A 25 -8.52 -1.44 8.47
N ILE A 26 -7.95 -2.30 9.31
CA ILE A 26 -6.89 -3.23 8.89
C ILE A 26 -7.41 -4.22 7.85
N HIS A 27 -8.60 -4.80 8.07
CA HIS A 27 -9.21 -5.73 7.10
C HIS A 27 -9.46 -5.07 5.75
N GLN A 28 -9.97 -3.83 5.73
CA GLN A 28 -10.17 -3.08 4.49
C GLN A 28 -8.86 -2.78 3.77
N GLN A 29 -7.81 -2.35 4.49
CA GLN A 29 -6.48 -2.13 3.92
C GLN A 29 -5.93 -3.39 3.27
N LEU A 30 -6.03 -4.53 3.97
CA LEU A 30 -5.58 -5.83 3.45
C LEU A 30 -6.40 -6.28 2.25
N ALA A 31 -7.73 -6.13 2.28
CA ALA A 31 -8.62 -6.47 1.18
C ALA A 31 -8.27 -5.67 -0.09
N ILE A 32 -7.98 -4.37 0.04
CA ILE A 32 -7.51 -3.55 -1.09
C ILE A 32 -6.17 -4.07 -1.63
N LEU A 33 -5.20 -4.32 -0.75
CA LEU A 33 -3.88 -4.82 -1.14
C LEU A 33 -3.94 -6.19 -1.84
N TRP A 34 -4.83 -7.09 -1.39
CA TRP A 34 -5.04 -8.39 -2.04
C TRP A 34 -5.73 -8.31 -3.40
N ASN A 35 -6.54 -7.27 -3.63
CA ASN A 35 -7.24 -7.06 -4.90
C ASN A 35 -6.55 -6.00 -5.78
N LEU A 36 -5.28 -5.66 -5.50
CA LEU A 36 -4.56 -4.61 -6.22
C LEU A 36 -4.41 -4.93 -7.73
N ASP A 37 -4.38 -6.21 -8.09
CA ASP A 37 -4.37 -6.66 -9.49
C ASP A 37 -5.56 -6.15 -10.30
N ALA A 38 -6.74 -5.99 -9.68
CA ALA A 38 -7.91 -5.46 -10.36
C ALA A 38 -7.67 -4.01 -10.83
N PHE A 39 -6.93 -3.21 -10.06
CA PHE A 39 -6.57 -1.84 -10.43
C PHE A 39 -5.57 -1.79 -11.59
N ARG A 40 -4.71 -2.81 -11.74
CA ARG A 40 -3.74 -2.88 -12.84
C ARG A 40 -4.41 -2.93 -14.22
N SER A 41 -5.64 -3.44 -14.30
CA SER A 41 -6.42 -3.45 -15.55
C SER A 41 -6.68 -2.05 -16.12
N LEU A 42 -6.58 -1.01 -15.28
CA LEU A 42 -6.72 0.39 -15.66
C LEU A 42 -5.45 0.94 -16.34
N GLY A 43 -4.36 0.17 -16.46
CA GLY A 43 -3.17 0.55 -17.21
C GLY A 43 -2.40 1.76 -16.66
N CYS A 44 -2.68 2.17 -15.42
CA CYS A 44 -1.99 3.26 -14.73
C CYS A 44 -1.02 2.71 -13.66
N PRO A 45 0.12 3.38 -13.43
CA PRO A 45 0.97 3.10 -12.27
C PRO A 45 0.20 3.22 -10.95
N LEU A 46 0.55 2.38 -9.98
CA LEU A 46 -0.08 2.31 -8.68
C LEU A 46 0.83 2.85 -7.57
N LEU A 47 0.27 3.71 -6.72
CA LEU A 47 0.85 4.15 -5.47
C LEU A 47 0.16 3.43 -4.32
N VAL A 48 0.92 2.88 -3.38
CA VAL A 48 0.37 2.37 -2.11
C VAL A 48 1.03 3.06 -0.93
N TYR A 49 0.25 3.31 0.12
CA TYR A 49 0.73 3.93 1.35
C TYR A 49 1.01 2.87 2.43
N ALA A 50 2.29 2.73 2.81
CA ALA A 50 2.69 1.98 3.99
C ALA A 50 2.38 2.84 5.24
N ALA A 51 1.15 2.71 5.73
CA ALA A 51 0.62 3.54 6.80
C ALA A 51 1.42 3.43 8.10
N ARG A 52 1.47 4.55 8.85
CA ARG A 52 1.96 4.50 10.24
C ARG A 52 1.03 3.59 11.06
N LYS A 53 1.63 2.69 11.81
CA LYS A 53 0.96 1.89 12.84
C LYS A 53 1.68 2.13 14.18
N PRO A 54 0.96 2.18 15.32
CA PRO A 54 1.59 2.41 16.60
C PRO A 54 2.58 1.29 16.95
N GLU A 55 2.16 0.03 16.76
CA GLU A 55 2.97 -1.14 17.05
C GLU A 55 4.06 -1.36 15.99
N ARG A 56 5.26 -1.72 16.44
CA ARG A 56 6.41 -1.99 15.54
C ARG A 56 6.14 -3.17 14.61
N LEU A 57 5.58 -4.27 15.13
CA LEU A 57 5.28 -5.44 14.32
C LEU A 57 4.23 -5.11 13.24
N ALA A 58 3.18 -4.37 13.60
CA ALA A 58 2.16 -3.93 12.65
C ALA A 58 2.74 -3.06 11.52
N ARG A 59 3.71 -2.19 11.82
CA ARG A 59 4.44 -1.41 10.81
C ARG A 59 5.20 -2.31 9.84
N ILE A 60 5.96 -3.27 10.36
CA ILE A 60 6.74 -4.23 9.54
C ILE A 60 5.81 -5.04 8.65
N MET A 61 4.71 -5.57 9.21
CA MET A 61 3.73 -6.36 8.46
C MET A 61 3.11 -5.52 7.33
N THR A 62 2.63 -4.31 7.64
CA THR A 62 2.04 -3.39 6.65
C THR A 62 3.04 -3.05 5.54
N ALA A 63 4.27 -2.69 5.90
CA ALA A 63 5.36 -2.39 4.98
C ALA A 63 5.69 -3.59 4.07
N SER A 64 5.75 -4.79 4.64
CA SER A 64 5.98 -6.04 3.91
C SER A 64 4.84 -6.31 2.92
N THR A 65 3.58 -6.19 3.34
CA THR A 65 2.43 -6.37 2.45
C THR A 65 2.44 -5.36 1.30
N CYS A 66 2.76 -4.09 1.55
CA CYS A 66 2.88 -3.08 0.50
C CYS A 66 3.99 -3.42 -0.52
N LEU A 67 5.13 -3.93 -0.04
CA LEU A 67 6.22 -4.40 -0.91
C LEU A 67 5.79 -5.60 -1.78
N HIS A 68 5.12 -6.58 -1.17
CA HIS A 68 4.63 -7.76 -1.89
C HIS A 68 3.47 -7.44 -2.84
N ALA A 69 2.74 -6.35 -2.62
CA ALA A 69 1.67 -5.91 -3.49
C ALA A 69 2.17 -5.43 -4.87
N ARG A 70 3.49 -5.28 -5.07
CA ARG A 70 4.13 -4.92 -6.36
C ARG A 70 3.61 -3.60 -6.96
N ALA A 71 3.30 -2.63 -6.12
CA ALA A 71 2.97 -1.28 -6.59
C ALA A 71 4.22 -0.61 -7.18
N ASP A 72 4.02 0.31 -8.12
CA ASP A 72 5.09 1.08 -8.76
C ASP A 72 5.74 2.07 -7.78
N TYR A 73 4.95 2.57 -6.84
CA TYR A 73 5.39 3.51 -5.81
C TYR A 73 4.90 3.10 -4.43
N ILE A 74 5.77 3.29 -3.43
CA ILE A 74 5.41 3.15 -2.01
C ILE A 74 5.60 4.49 -1.32
N ARG A 75 4.50 5.07 -0.82
CA ARG A 75 4.53 6.23 0.08
C ARG A 75 4.76 5.74 1.51
N THR A 76 5.69 6.36 2.23
CA THR A 76 5.99 5.99 3.63
C THR A 76 6.64 7.15 4.37
N HIS A 77 6.61 7.10 5.70
CA HIS A 77 7.40 7.98 6.56
C HIS A 77 8.70 7.33 7.07
N THR A 78 8.89 6.04 6.84
CA THR A 78 10.03 5.25 7.31
C THR A 78 10.66 4.50 6.14
N PRO A 79 11.22 5.21 5.15
CA PRO A 79 11.70 4.59 3.93
C PRO A 79 12.88 3.63 4.17
N GLU A 80 13.69 3.85 5.21
CA GLU A 80 14.74 2.94 5.66
C GLU A 80 14.22 1.54 6.03
N MET A 81 12.99 1.45 6.54
CA MET A 81 12.35 0.16 6.83
C MET A 81 12.00 -0.58 5.53
N ILE A 82 11.47 0.14 4.54
CA ILE A 82 11.11 -0.42 3.24
C ILE A 82 12.37 -0.94 2.53
N TRP A 83 13.45 -0.16 2.50
CA TRP A 83 14.72 -0.59 1.90
C TRP A 83 15.27 -1.85 2.57
N ARG A 84 15.26 -1.93 3.90
CA ARG A 84 15.73 -3.12 4.63
C ARG A 84 14.92 -4.36 4.32
N LEU A 85 13.60 -4.23 4.13
CA LEU A 85 12.73 -5.35 3.77
C LEU A 85 12.94 -5.77 2.30
N HIS A 86 13.09 -4.81 1.39
CA HIS A 86 13.35 -5.08 -0.02
C HIS A 86 14.66 -5.87 -0.22
N LEU A 87 15.75 -5.43 0.42
CA LEU A 87 17.07 -6.08 0.33
C LEU A 87 17.13 -7.49 0.92
N LYS A 88 16.18 -7.87 1.78
CA LYS A 88 16.09 -9.22 2.34
C LYS A 88 15.26 -10.19 1.48
N ASN A 89 14.48 -9.66 0.54
CA ASN A 89 13.53 -10.41 -0.29
C ASN A 89 14.00 -10.58 -1.74
N GLY A 90 15.09 -9.93 -2.14
CA GLY A 90 15.77 -10.10 -3.44
C GLY A 90 17.07 -10.86 -3.28
#